data_AF-A0AAP0L9T3-F1
#
_entry.id   AF-A0AAP0L9T3-F1
#
_cell.length_a   1.000
_cell.length_b   1.000
_cell.length_c   1.000
_cell.angle_alpha   90.00
_cell.angle_beta   90.00
_cell.angle_gamma   90.00
#
_symmetry.space_group_name_H-M   'P 1'
#
loop_
_entity.id
_entity.type
_entity.pdbx_description
1 polymer ?
#
loop_
_entity_poly.entity_id
_entity_poly.type
_entity_poly.pdbx_seq_one_letter_code
_entity_poly.pdbx_strand_id
1 'polypeptide(L)'
;MEGLKVSNANLVVYLHPSKITRVRESVLRELSALLFKYNERFDGVVLAHEVISQSKSAKILPGVHPYFGVRLQAKLLLFSPKPQTLVEGKVVKLGKESIHVIVLGFSAAAITEEDIRKEFRYTSKHGEDVFASSSHKRHVIKVGSMIRFSVKRFDEEALHISGSLLPANTGCIKWLEKHNDDDSQLERIAKKRRRETDKHGPEHTDEGAHQNTPSLPKKSKRLRTD
;
A
#
# COMPACT_ATOMS: atom_id res chain seq x y z
N MET A 1 -0.36 -0.49 4.33
CA MET A 1 1.00 -1.06 4.21
C MET A 1 1.27 -1.84 5.50
N GLU A 2 1.83 -3.05 5.40
CA GLU A 2 1.94 -4.00 6.52
C GLU A 2 2.99 -3.63 7.59
N GLY A 3 3.82 -2.61 7.34
CA GLY A 3 4.86 -2.14 8.27
C GLY A 3 4.44 -1.01 9.21
N LEU A 4 3.18 -0.55 9.19
CA LEU A 4 2.71 0.55 10.04
C LEU A 4 1.85 0.03 11.20
N LYS A 5 2.16 0.47 12.43
CA LYS A 5 1.38 0.14 13.63
C LYS A 5 1.16 1.37 14.50
N VAL A 6 0.00 1.45 15.15
CA VAL A 6 -0.26 2.45 16.20
C VAL A 6 -0.05 1.80 17.55
N SER A 7 0.71 2.45 18.45
CA SER A 7 0.99 1.96 19.79
C SER A 7 0.53 2.98 20.84
N ASN A 8 -0.19 2.51 21.86
CA ASN A 8 -0.53 3.30 23.03
C ASN A 8 0.56 3.12 24.09
N ALA A 9 1.19 4.21 24.52
CA ALA A 9 2.33 4.17 25.42
C ALA A 9 2.09 5.00 26.69
N ASN A 10 2.39 4.39 27.84
CA ASN A 10 2.53 5.09 29.12
C ASN A 10 4.00 5.51 29.28
N LEU A 11 4.25 6.82 29.29
CA LEU A 11 5.60 7.38 29.27
C LEU A 11 5.86 8.26 30.49
N VAL A 12 7.14 8.39 30.83
CA VAL A 12 7.65 9.39 31.76
C VAL A 12 8.68 10.21 31.00
N VAL A 13 8.44 11.51 30.89
CA VAL A 13 9.39 12.45 30.30
C VAL A 13 10.04 13.24 31.42
N TYR A 14 11.37 13.26 31.45
CA TYR A 14 12.14 13.99 32.44
C TYR A 14 12.49 15.37 31.91
N LEU A 15 12.08 16.40 32.64
CA LEU A 15 12.30 17.79 32.25
C LEU A 15 13.19 18.51 33.26
N HIS A 16 14.03 19.40 32.75
CA HIS A 16 14.84 20.28 33.58
C HIS A 16 13.95 21.31 34.30
N PRO A 17 14.23 21.70 35.57
CA PRO A 17 13.43 22.65 36.34
C PRO A 17 13.12 23.97 35.62
N SER A 18 14.04 24.46 34.80
CA SER A 18 13.84 25.68 33.99
C SER A 18 12.67 25.59 32.99
N LYS A 19 12.12 24.39 32.77
CA LYS A 19 10.99 24.14 31.87
C LYS A 19 9.64 24.05 32.60
N ILE A 20 9.58 24.31 33.90
CA ILE A 20 8.37 24.17 34.71
C ILE A 20 7.19 25.05 34.23
N THR A 21 7.46 26.20 33.63
CA THR A 21 6.43 27.08 33.07
C THR A 21 5.98 26.66 31.67
N ARG A 22 6.69 25.75 31.01
CA ARG A 22 6.47 25.32 29.62
C ARG A 22 6.47 23.79 29.48
N VAL A 23 5.79 23.11 30.40
CA VAL A 23 5.79 21.64 30.47
C VAL A 23 5.28 21.00 29.17
N ARG A 24 4.13 21.45 28.65
CA ARG A 24 3.51 20.87 27.44
C ARG A 24 4.44 20.95 26.23
N GLU A 25 4.97 22.14 25.97
CA GLU A 25 5.92 22.36 24.86
C GLU A 25 7.18 21.50 25.03
N SER A 26 7.69 21.40 26.27
CA SER A 26 8.88 20.61 26.55
C SER A 26 8.63 19.11 26.38
N VAL A 27 7.48 18.59 26.81
CA VAL A 27 7.07 17.20 26.56
C VAL A 27 6.98 16.93 25.06
N LEU A 28 6.33 17.81 24.29
CA LEU A 28 6.22 17.66 22.84
C LEU A 28 7.59 17.70 22.17
N ARG A 29 8.52 18.53 22.66
CA ARG A 29 9.89 18.58 22.15
C ARG A 29 10.63 17.25 22.40
N GLU A 30 10.52 16.68 23.59
CA GLU A 30 11.14 15.38 23.91
C GLU A 30 10.54 14.25 23.06
N LEU A 31 9.22 14.21 22.87
CA LEU A 31 8.59 13.23 21.98
C LEU A 31 8.98 13.43 20.52
N SER A 32 9.12 14.68 20.07
CA SER A 32 9.54 15.00 18.71
C SER A 32 11.00 14.60 18.45
N ALA A 33 11.85 14.56 19.49
CA ALA A 33 13.22 14.08 19.38
C ALA A 33 13.33 12.58 19.06
N LEU A 34 12.24 11.82 19.24
CA LEU A 34 12.13 10.40 18.89
C LEU A 34 11.77 10.17 17.42
N LEU A 35 11.31 11.21 16.71
CA LEU A 35 10.86 11.07 15.31
C LEU A 35 12.00 10.63 14.39
N PHE A 36 11.67 9.73 13.45
CA PHE A 36 12.59 9.16 12.47
C PHE A 36 13.81 8.47 13.09
N LYS A 37 13.68 7.96 14.32
CA LYS A 37 14.68 7.12 14.97
C LYS A 37 14.05 5.81 15.38
N TYR A 38 14.81 4.74 15.20
CA TYR A 38 14.41 3.46 15.77
C TYR A 38 14.44 3.55 17.29
N ASN A 39 13.39 3.01 17.91
CA ASN A 39 13.28 2.96 19.35
C ASN A 39 13.03 1.52 19.79
N GLU A 40 14.03 0.91 20.43
CA GLU A 40 13.99 -0.49 20.88
C GLU A 40 12.78 -0.76 21.80
N ARG A 41 12.43 0.20 22.67
CA ARG A 41 11.28 0.05 23.59
C ARG A 41 9.95 -0.08 22.85
N PHE A 42 9.83 0.56 21.68
CA PHE A 42 8.61 0.49 20.85
C PHE A 42 8.74 -0.51 19.69
N ASP A 43 9.93 -1.08 19.49
CA ASP A 43 10.25 -2.00 18.39
C ASP A 43 9.81 -1.39 17.05
N GLY A 44 10.32 -0.19 16.75
CA GLY A 44 9.99 0.53 15.52
C GLY A 44 10.49 1.97 15.49
N VAL A 45 10.41 2.55 14.30
CA VAL A 45 10.73 3.96 14.03
C VAL A 45 9.51 4.82 14.35
N VAL A 46 9.66 5.83 15.20
CA VAL A 46 8.54 6.75 15.51
C VAL A 46 8.33 7.71 14.34
N LEU A 47 7.14 7.67 13.73
CA LEU A 47 6.77 8.56 12.62
C LEU A 47 5.93 9.75 13.06
N ALA A 48 5.10 9.56 14.07
CA ALA A 48 4.24 10.60 14.63
C ALA A 48 3.91 10.27 16.09
N HIS A 49 3.54 11.30 16.84
CA HIS A 49 3.06 11.17 18.21
C HIS A 49 1.85 12.06 18.46
N GLU A 50 0.99 11.62 19.39
CA GLU A 50 -0.16 12.36 19.88
C GLU A 50 -0.21 12.17 21.41
N VAL A 51 -0.21 13.27 22.17
CA VAL A 51 -0.37 13.21 23.63
C VAL A 51 -1.86 13.16 23.96
N ILE A 52 -2.32 12.05 24.52
CA ILE A 52 -3.72 11.83 24.92
C ILE A 52 -4.01 12.50 26.26
N SER A 53 -3.14 12.24 27.24
CA SER A 53 -3.31 12.76 28.59
C SER A 53 -1.94 12.98 29.25
N GLN A 54 -1.87 13.96 30.14
CA GLN A 54 -0.67 14.31 30.88
C GLN A 54 -1.03 14.52 32.35
N SER A 55 -0.22 13.96 33.25
CA SER A 55 -0.36 14.18 34.69
C SER A 55 -0.16 15.66 35.04
N LYS A 56 -1.04 16.18 35.91
CA LYS A 56 -0.92 17.53 36.49
C LYS A 56 0.16 17.60 37.57
N SER A 57 0.54 16.46 38.14
CA SER A 57 1.64 16.35 39.11
C SER A 57 2.87 15.70 38.46
N ALA A 58 4.04 16.16 38.85
CA ALA A 58 5.33 15.60 38.45
C ALA A 58 6.10 15.11 39.67
N LYS A 59 6.94 14.09 39.49
CA LYS A 59 7.81 13.57 40.56
C LYS A 59 9.22 14.11 40.35
N ILE A 60 9.75 14.81 41.34
CA ILE A 60 11.16 15.23 41.31
C ILE A 60 12.03 13.97 41.46
N LEU A 61 12.99 13.81 40.57
CA LEU A 61 14.02 12.78 40.70
C LEU A 61 15.01 13.21 41.78
N PRO A 62 15.25 12.38 42.81
CA PRO A 62 16.28 12.66 43.80
C PRO A 62 17.67 12.55 43.17
N GLY A 63 18.55 13.53 43.39
CA GLY A 63 19.90 13.56 42.84
C GLY A 63 20.50 14.96 42.75
N VAL A 64 21.75 15.06 42.27
CA VAL A 64 22.52 16.32 42.16
C VAL A 64 21.90 17.30 41.15
N HIS A 65 21.24 16.78 40.10
CA HIS A 65 20.52 17.58 39.11
C HIS A 65 19.04 17.21 39.14
N PRO A 66 18.18 17.97 39.85
CA PRO A 66 16.81 17.56 40.07
C PRO A 66 15.97 17.77 38.81
N TYR A 67 15.83 16.75 37.97
CA TYR A 67 14.82 16.73 36.91
C TYR A 67 13.46 16.37 37.51
N PHE A 68 12.37 16.79 36.87
CA PHE A 68 11.03 16.35 37.25
C PHE A 68 10.44 15.46 36.15
N GLY A 69 9.94 14.29 36.56
CA GLY A 69 9.29 13.30 35.70
C GLY A 69 7.80 13.59 35.54
N VAL A 70 7.39 13.80 34.30
CA VAL A 70 5.98 14.00 33.92
C VAL A 70 5.46 12.71 33.32
N ARG A 71 4.45 12.12 33.95
CA ARG A 71 3.72 10.95 33.41
C ARG A 71 2.74 11.39 32.33
N LEU A 72 2.69 10.66 31.22
CA LEU A 72 1.73 10.90 30.14
C LEU A 72 1.31 9.60 29.44
N GLN A 73 0.17 9.69 28.75
CA GLN A 73 -0.28 8.71 27.77
C GLN A 73 -0.16 9.30 26.38
N ALA A 74 0.45 8.57 25.45
CA ALA A 74 0.59 8.99 24.06
C ALA A 74 0.23 7.87 23.10
N LYS A 75 -0.26 8.24 21.92
CA LYS A 75 -0.27 7.36 20.74
C LYS A 75 0.97 7.63 19.92
N LEU A 76 1.62 6.56 19.47
CA LEU A 76 2.77 6.62 18.58
C LEU A 76 2.42 5.90 17.29
N LEU A 77 2.61 6.56 16.15
CA LEU A 77 2.62 5.89 14.85
C LEU A 77 4.04 5.36 14.62
N LEU A 78 4.15 4.06 14.43
CA LEU A 78 5.43 3.36 14.30
C LEU A 78 5.55 2.73 12.92
N PHE A 79 6.74 2.83 12.33
CA PHE A 79 7.16 2.00 11.21
C PHE A 79 8.04 0.86 11.73
N SER A 80 7.56 -0.37 11.58
CA SER A 80 8.22 -1.59 12.06
C SER A 80 8.07 -2.68 10.98
N PRO A 81 8.81 -2.57 9.87
CA PRO A 81 8.75 -3.54 8.79
C PRO A 81 9.32 -4.88 9.26
N LYS A 82 8.47 -5.90 9.37
CA LYS A 82 8.90 -7.25 9.73
C LYS A 82 9.33 -8.03 8.48
N PRO A 83 10.24 -9.00 8.59
CA PRO A 83 10.52 -9.92 7.50
C PRO A 83 9.23 -10.50 6.90
N GLN A 84 9.26 -10.75 5.59
CA GLN A 84 8.16 -11.24 4.75
C GLN A 84 6.97 -10.28 4.55
N THR A 85 6.85 -9.19 5.32
CA THR A 85 5.80 -8.18 5.10
C THR A 85 6.00 -7.41 3.81
N LEU A 86 4.89 -6.94 3.22
CA LEU A 86 4.90 -6.16 1.99
C LEU A 86 4.92 -4.66 2.30
N VAL A 87 5.89 -3.99 1.71
CA VAL A 87 6.04 -2.54 1.76
C VAL A 87 6.03 -1.95 0.35
N GLU A 88 5.72 -0.66 0.27
CA GLU A 88 5.64 0.06 -0.98
C GLU A 88 6.58 1.26 -0.95
N GLY A 89 7.23 1.53 -2.07
CA GLY A 89 8.16 2.65 -2.16
C GLY A 89 8.38 3.11 -3.58
N LYS A 90 9.00 4.28 -3.71
CA LYS A 90 9.32 4.91 -4.99
C LYS A 90 10.72 4.54 -5.41
N VAL A 91 10.88 4.02 -6.61
CA VAL A 91 12.20 3.75 -7.21
C VAL A 91 12.91 5.07 -7.43
N VAL A 92 14.13 5.19 -6.91
CA VAL A 92 14.96 6.39 -7.05
C VAL A 92 16.19 6.16 -7.92
N LYS A 93 16.67 4.91 -7.99
CA LYS A 93 17.80 4.54 -8.84
C LYS A 93 17.67 3.09 -9.27
N LEU A 94 18.14 2.81 -10.49
CA LEU A 94 18.29 1.46 -11.02
C LEU A 94 19.77 1.21 -11.31
N GLY A 95 20.21 0.00 -11.03
CA GLY A 95 21.46 -0.57 -11.52
C GLY A 95 21.15 -1.87 -12.25
N LYS A 96 22.14 -2.38 -12.99
CA LYS A 96 22.01 -3.66 -13.70
C LYS A 96 21.62 -4.82 -12.76
N GLU A 97 22.11 -4.75 -11.52
CA GLU A 97 22.00 -5.80 -10.50
C GLU A 97 21.22 -5.33 -9.25
N SER A 98 20.60 -4.13 -9.31
CA SER A 98 19.92 -3.58 -8.14
C SER A 98 18.79 -2.61 -8.46
N ILE A 99 17.81 -2.55 -7.57
CA ILE A 99 16.73 -1.57 -7.55
C ILE A 99 16.79 -0.83 -6.22
N HIS A 100 16.97 0.48 -6.26
CA HIS A 100 17.00 1.32 -5.06
C HIS A 100 15.69 2.10 -4.92
N VAL A 101 15.13 2.08 -3.73
CA VAL A 101 13.77 2.54 -3.44
C VAL A 101 13.77 3.40 -2.17
N ILE A 102 12.90 4.41 -2.11
CA ILE A 102 12.59 5.13 -0.87
C ILE A 102 11.18 4.76 -0.40
N VAL A 103 11.08 4.30 0.83
CA VAL A 103 9.83 3.94 1.52
C VAL A 103 9.46 5.05 2.49
N LEU A 104 8.20 5.50 2.42
CA LEU A 104 7.63 6.57 3.26
C LEU A 104 8.43 7.90 3.28
N GLY A 105 9.34 8.11 2.33
CA GLY A 105 10.14 9.32 2.21
C GLY A 105 11.40 9.38 3.07
N PHE A 106 11.65 8.41 3.95
CA PHE A 106 12.80 8.44 4.86
C PHE A 106 13.64 7.16 4.88
N SER A 107 13.03 5.99 4.64
CA SER A 107 13.74 4.71 4.71
C SER A 107 14.21 4.31 3.32
N ALA A 108 15.52 4.11 3.19
CA ALA A 108 16.11 3.61 1.95
C ALA A 108 15.93 2.09 1.86
N ALA A 109 15.79 1.56 0.65
CA ALA A 109 15.73 0.13 0.42
C ALA A 109 16.52 -0.26 -0.83
N ALA A 110 17.08 -1.46 -0.80
CA ALA A 110 17.76 -2.07 -1.93
C ALA A 110 17.23 -3.49 -2.15
N ILE A 111 16.96 -3.81 -3.42
CA ILE A 111 16.63 -5.15 -3.89
C ILE A 111 17.75 -5.52 -4.87
N THR A 112 18.52 -6.54 -4.55
CA THR A 112 19.66 -7.03 -5.35
C THR A 112 19.23 -8.11 -6.34
N GLU A 113 20.07 -8.43 -7.33
CA GLU A 113 19.76 -9.34 -8.44
C GLU A 113 19.20 -10.69 -7.97
N GLU A 114 19.78 -11.28 -6.92
CA GLU A 114 19.33 -12.55 -6.33
C GLU A 114 17.89 -12.51 -5.80
N ASP A 115 17.41 -11.30 -5.48
CA ASP A 115 16.08 -11.03 -4.97
C ASP A 115 15.14 -10.43 -6.03
N ILE A 116 15.56 -10.40 -7.29
CA ILE A 116 14.76 -10.00 -8.45
C ILE A 116 14.33 -11.27 -9.19
N ARG A 117 13.04 -11.39 -9.54
CA ARG A 117 12.59 -12.53 -10.33
C ARG A 117 13.21 -12.53 -11.72
N LYS A 118 13.60 -13.71 -12.21
CA LYS A 118 14.32 -13.90 -13.48
C LYS A 118 13.58 -13.37 -14.71
N GLU A 119 12.25 -13.24 -14.66
CA GLU A 119 11.51 -12.62 -15.77
C GLU A 119 11.81 -11.13 -15.92
N PHE A 120 12.18 -10.42 -14.86
CA PHE A 120 12.56 -9.02 -14.94
C PHE A 120 13.97 -8.91 -15.50
N ARG A 121 14.08 -8.44 -16.74
CA ARG A 121 15.36 -8.18 -17.38
C ARG A 121 15.67 -6.69 -17.36
N TYR A 122 16.89 -6.38 -16.94
CA TYR A 122 17.45 -5.05 -17.08
C TYR A 122 17.67 -4.72 -18.57
N THR A 123 17.19 -3.57 -19.00
CA THR A 123 17.44 -3.03 -20.34
C THR A 123 17.63 -1.52 -20.24
N SER A 124 18.55 -0.97 -21.03
CA SER A 124 18.64 0.48 -21.22
C SER A 124 17.98 0.82 -22.56
N LYS A 125 16.95 1.68 -22.54
CA LYS A 125 16.23 2.11 -23.75
C LYS A 125 16.21 3.63 -23.79
N HIS A 126 16.70 4.21 -24.89
CA HIS A 126 16.76 5.68 -25.06
C HIS A 126 17.46 6.41 -23.90
N GLY A 127 18.45 5.77 -23.26
CA GLY A 127 19.14 6.32 -22.09
C GLY A 127 18.37 6.18 -20.77
N GLU A 128 17.19 5.55 -20.75
CA GLU A 128 16.47 5.19 -19.53
C GLU A 128 16.70 3.72 -19.19
N ASP A 129 17.23 3.49 -17.99
CA ASP A 129 17.36 2.15 -17.42
C ASP A 129 16.01 1.67 -16.89
N VAL A 130 15.63 0.44 -17.24
CA VAL A 130 14.37 -0.17 -16.83
C VAL A 130 14.54 -1.67 -16.56
N PHE A 131 13.77 -2.20 -15.62
CA PHE A 131 13.49 -3.63 -15.51
C PHE A 131 12.14 -3.92 -16.15
N ALA A 132 12.11 -4.78 -17.16
CA ALA A 132 10.88 -5.18 -17.85
C ALA A 132 10.67 -6.69 -17.72
N SER A 133 9.46 -7.09 -17.33
CA SER A 133 9.09 -8.51 -17.31
C SER A 133 9.03 -9.07 -18.73
N SER A 134 9.71 -10.21 -18.93
CA SER A 134 9.67 -10.97 -20.17
C SER A 134 8.33 -11.68 -20.38
N SER A 135 7.69 -12.12 -19.29
CA SER A 135 6.36 -12.73 -19.27
C SER A 135 5.24 -11.71 -19.48
N HIS A 136 5.42 -10.49 -18.95
CA HIS A 136 4.43 -9.43 -19.03
C HIS A 136 5.06 -8.11 -19.50
N LYS A 137 5.06 -7.86 -20.82
CA LYS A 137 5.71 -6.68 -21.45
C LYS A 137 5.29 -5.31 -20.88
N ARG A 138 4.13 -5.22 -20.20
CA ARG A 138 3.63 -3.98 -19.56
C ARG A 138 4.02 -3.86 -18.09
N HIS A 139 4.59 -4.90 -17.48
CA HIS A 139 5.12 -4.87 -16.12
C HIS A 139 6.54 -4.33 -16.16
N VAL A 140 6.64 -3.00 -16.05
CA VAL A 140 7.89 -2.26 -16.16
C VAL A 140 8.16 -1.51 -14.86
N ILE A 141 9.39 -1.62 -14.37
CA ILE A 141 9.92 -0.87 -13.23
C ILE A 141 10.97 0.09 -13.78
N LYS A 142 10.77 1.38 -13.54
CA LYS A 142 11.68 2.45 -13.93
C LYS A 142 11.83 3.44 -12.77
N VAL A 143 12.79 4.35 -12.86
CA VAL A 143 12.91 5.45 -11.88
C VAL A 143 11.57 6.21 -11.79
N GLY A 144 11.12 6.47 -10.57
CA GLY A 144 9.83 7.07 -10.26
C GLY A 144 8.64 6.11 -10.18
N SER A 145 8.80 4.84 -10.58
CA SER A 145 7.76 3.83 -10.36
C SER A 145 7.52 3.62 -8.87
N MET A 146 6.25 3.47 -8.49
CA MET A 146 5.86 2.93 -7.19
C MET A 146 5.86 1.40 -7.30
N ILE A 147 6.63 0.74 -6.45
CA ILE A 147 6.72 -0.73 -6.41
C ILE A 147 6.34 -1.26 -5.04
N ARG A 148 5.74 -2.45 -5.03
CA ARG A 148 5.53 -3.28 -3.85
C ARG A 148 6.61 -4.34 -3.80
N PHE A 149 7.22 -4.55 -2.64
CA PHE A 149 8.25 -5.57 -2.44
C PHE A 149 8.14 -6.16 -1.04
N SER A 150 8.66 -7.36 -0.85
CA SER A 150 8.71 -8.02 0.46
C SER A 150 9.97 -7.64 1.21
N VAL A 151 9.87 -7.44 2.51
CA VAL A 151 11.01 -7.14 3.38
C VAL A 151 11.77 -8.43 3.69
N LYS A 152 13.09 -8.44 3.48
CA LYS A 152 13.97 -9.51 3.97
C LYS A 152 14.53 -9.17 5.34
N ARG A 153 15.09 -7.97 5.45
CA ARG A 153 15.73 -7.46 6.68
C ARG A 153 15.56 -5.95 6.77
N PHE A 154 15.57 -5.45 7.99
CA PHE A 154 15.58 -4.02 8.29
C PHE A 154 16.78 -3.74 9.19
N ASP A 155 17.62 -2.81 8.74
CA ASP A 155 18.71 -2.25 9.52
C ASP A 155 18.15 -1.08 10.35
N GLU A 156 18.16 -1.25 11.66
CA GLU A 156 17.56 -0.32 12.62
C GLU A 156 18.38 0.96 12.80
N GLU A 157 19.68 0.91 12.53
CA GLU A 157 20.60 2.05 12.68
C GLU A 157 20.59 2.90 11.40
N ALA A 158 20.75 2.25 10.24
CA ALA A 158 20.75 2.93 8.94
C ALA A 158 19.33 3.21 8.40
N LEU A 159 18.29 2.68 9.06
CA LEU A 159 16.91 2.69 8.59
C LEU A 159 16.77 2.15 7.16
N HIS A 160 17.56 1.11 6.85
CA HIS A 160 17.70 0.57 5.51
C HIS A 160 17.02 -0.80 5.38
N ILE A 161 16.25 -0.99 4.32
CA ILE A 161 15.54 -2.25 4.05
C ILE A 161 16.27 -3.05 2.97
N SER A 162 16.60 -4.30 3.26
CA SER A 162 16.87 -5.30 2.23
C SER A 162 15.53 -5.88 1.77
N GLY A 163 15.22 -5.74 0.48
CA GLY A 163 13.93 -6.11 -0.10
C GLY A 163 14.01 -7.27 -1.09
N SER A 164 12.85 -7.82 -1.46
CA SER A 164 12.72 -8.87 -2.46
C SER A 164 11.49 -8.70 -3.35
N LEU A 165 11.69 -8.93 -4.64
CA LEU A 165 10.65 -9.05 -5.65
C LEU A 165 10.34 -10.52 -6.00
N LEU A 166 10.89 -11.50 -5.29
CA LEU A 166 10.64 -12.93 -5.55
C LEU A 166 9.17 -13.34 -5.41
N PRO A 167 8.39 -12.84 -4.42
CA PRO A 167 6.98 -13.20 -4.32
C PRO A 167 6.15 -12.68 -5.50
N ALA A 168 5.17 -13.45 -5.95
CA ALA A 168 4.40 -13.15 -7.17
C ALA A 168 3.68 -11.79 -7.14
N ASN A 169 3.20 -11.38 -5.97
CA ASN A 169 2.44 -10.15 -5.70
C ASN A 169 3.31 -8.90 -5.52
N THR A 170 4.55 -8.91 -6.01
CA THR A 170 5.50 -7.78 -5.95
C THR A 170 5.76 -7.16 -7.33
N GLY A 171 6.44 -6.02 -7.37
CA GLY A 171 6.78 -5.28 -8.58
C GLY A 171 5.98 -3.98 -8.71
N CYS A 172 5.83 -3.47 -9.94
CA CYS A 172 5.12 -2.21 -10.21
C CYS A 172 3.65 -2.26 -9.78
N ILE A 173 3.25 -1.37 -8.86
CA ILE A 173 1.90 -1.33 -8.27
C ILE A 173 0.83 -1.12 -9.34
N LYS A 174 1.06 -0.19 -10.28
CA LYS A 174 0.13 0.08 -11.39
C LYS A 174 -0.18 -1.15 -12.25
N TRP A 175 0.76 -2.10 -12.32
CA TRP A 175 0.55 -3.34 -13.02
C TRP A 175 -0.17 -4.35 -12.14
N LEU A 176 0.26 -4.50 -10.88
CA LEU A 176 -0.35 -5.41 -9.90
C LEU A 176 -1.83 -5.13 -9.70
N GLU A 177 -2.23 -3.87 -9.51
CA GLU A 177 -3.64 -3.48 -9.33
C GLU A 177 -4.54 -3.89 -10.50
N LYS A 178 -4.00 -3.95 -11.72
CA LYS A 178 -4.75 -4.33 -12.92
C LYS A 178 -4.83 -5.85 -13.14
N HIS A 179 -4.00 -6.61 -12.41
CA HIS A 179 -3.85 -8.06 -12.58
C HIS A 179 -4.02 -8.80 -11.25
N ASN A 180 -4.56 -8.14 -10.22
CA ASN A 180 -4.87 -8.72 -8.91
C ASN A 180 -6.20 -9.49 -8.93
N ASP A 181 -6.92 -9.45 -10.05
CA ASP A 181 -8.23 -10.09 -10.20
C ASP A 181 -8.12 -11.31 -11.11
N ASP A 182 -8.17 -12.51 -10.51
CA ASP A 182 -8.76 -13.68 -11.14
C ASP A 182 -10.22 -13.39 -11.61
N ASP A 183 -10.89 -12.41 -11.00
CA ASP A 183 -12.23 -11.93 -11.39
C ASP A 183 -12.26 -11.13 -12.71
N SER A 184 -11.16 -10.45 -13.09
CA SER A 184 -11.10 -9.65 -14.31
C SER A 184 -11.03 -10.52 -15.56
N GLN A 185 -10.55 -11.76 -15.41
CA GLN A 185 -10.57 -12.76 -16.48
C GLN A 185 -12.00 -13.23 -16.73
N LEU A 186 -12.78 -13.52 -15.68
CA LEU A 186 -14.19 -13.91 -15.79
C LEU A 186 -15.05 -12.78 -16.37
N GLU A 187 -14.84 -11.53 -15.95
CA GLU A 187 -15.55 -10.38 -16.55
C GLU A 187 -15.17 -10.13 -18.01
N ARG A 188 -13.89 -10.29 -18.38
CA ARG A 188 -13.44 -10.14 -19.77
C ARG A 188 -13.97 -11.25 -20.66
N ILE A 189 -14.00 -12.49 -20.16
CA ILE A 189 -14.61 -13.64 -20.85
C ILE A 189 -16.13 -13.42 -20.98
N ALA A 190 -16.81 -12.93 -19.93
CA ALA A 190 -18.23 -12.61 -19.97
C ALA A 190 -18.57 -11.48 -20.96
N LYS A 191 -17.78 -10.40 -20.98
CA LYS A 191 -17.93 -9.30 -21.96
C LYS A 191 -17.63 -9.74 -23.39
N LYS A 192 -16.68 -10.66 -23.60
CA LYS A 192 -16.38 -11.23 -24.92
C LYS A 192 -17.53 -12.13 -25.41
N ARG A 193 -18.06 -13.00 -24.54
CA ARG A 193 -19.22 -13.86 -24.85
C ARG A 193 -20.47 -13.07 -25.18
N ARG A 194 -20.79 -11.99 -24.43
CA ARG A 194 -21.93 -11.09 -24.75
C ARG A 194 -21.80 -10.44 -26.13
N ARG A 195 -20.59 -10.00 -26.51
CA ARG A 195 -20.32 -9.42 -27.84
C ARG A 195 -20.36 -10.43 -28.98
N GLU A 196 -20.19 -11.72 -28.70
CA GLU A 196 -20.30 -12.80 -29.69
C GLU A 196 -21.75 -13.27 -29.85
N THR A 197 -22.55 -13.24 -28.78
CA THR A 197 -24.01 -13.55 -28.83
C THR A 197 -24.79 -12.45 -29.55
N ASP A 198 -24.42 -11.18 -29.38
CA ASP A 198 -25.06 -10.07 -30.12
C ASP A 198 -24.70 -10.03 -31.63
N LYS A 199 -23.76 -10.87 -32.08
CA LYS A 199 -23.35 -10.95 -33.50
C LYS A 199 -24.00 -12.11 -34.28
N HIS A 200 -24.60 -13.08 -33.62
CA HIS A 200 -25.35 -14.15 -34.25
C HIS A 200 -26.83 -14.02 -33.88
N GLY A 201 -27.52 -13.10 -34.57
CA GLY A 201 -28.98 -13.11 -34.62
C GLY A 201 -29.48 -14.41 -35.28
N PRO A 202 -30.71 -14.85 -34.97
CA PRO A 202 -31.20 -16.18 -35.34
C PRO A 202 -31.26 -16.36 -36.87
N GLU A 203 -30.68 -17.45 -37.36
CA GLU A 203 -30.90 -17.96 -38.71
C GLU A 203 -32.38 -18.24 -38.90
N HIS A 204 -33.00 -17.47 -39.80
CA HIS A 204 -34.29 -17.81 -40.37
C HIS A 204 -34.16 -19.11 -41.17
N THR A 205 -34.80 -20.17 -40.69
CA THR A 205 -35.17 -21.33 -41.49
C THR A 205 -36.55 -21.02 -42.09
N ASP A 206 -36.61 -20.95 -43.42
CA ASP A 206 -37.82 -20.79 -44.22
C ASP A 206 -37.94 -22.03 -45.11
N GLU A 207 -39.01 -22.82 -44.95
CA GLU A 207 -39.62 -23.62 -46.03
C GLU A 207 -41.11 -23.91 -45.72
N GLY A 208 -42.01 -23.38 -46.58
CA GLY A 208 -42.96 -24.24 -47.31
C GLY A 208 -44.45 -24.32 -46.91
N ALA A 209 -45.22 -23.30 -47.33
CA ALA A 209 -46.63 -23.22 -47.77
C ALA A 209 -47.62 -24.45 -47.73
N HIS A 210 -48.88 -24.18 -47.33
CA HIS A 210 -50.10 -24.43 -48.14
C HIS A 210 -51.39 -23.77 -47.57
N GLN A 211 -52.34 -23.48 -48.48
CA GLN A 211 -53.53 -22.61 -48.39
C GLN A 211 -54.80 -23.29 -47.84
N ASN A 212 -55.69 -22.53 -47.17
CA ASN A 212 -57.12 -22.33 -47.54
C ASN A 212 -57.97 -21.63 -46.42
N THR A 213 -58.84 -20.71 -46.86
CA THR A 213 -59.80 -19.80 -46.17
C THR A 213 -61.06 -20.48 -45.58
N PRO A 214 -62.10 -19.77 -45.04
CA PRO A 214 -62.19 -18.59 -44.15
C PRO A 214 -63.21 -18.76 -42.98
N SER A 215 -63.19 -17.91 -41.94
CA SER A 215 -64.40 -17.30 -41.32
C SER A 215 -64.10 -16.40 -40.10
N LEU A 216 -64.64 -15.17 -40.12
CA LEU A 216 -64.84 -14.30 -38.95
C LEU A 216 -66.22 -14.57 -38.32
N PRO A 217 -66.43 -14.26 -37.02
CA PRO A 217 -67.26 -13.09 -36.73
C PRO A 217 -66.86 -12.24 -35.50
N LYS A 218 -66.86 -10.90 -35.72
CA LYS A 218 -67.48 -9.79 -34.93
C LYS A 218 -67.67 -9.97 -33.40
N LYS A 219 -67.09 -9.09 -32.55
CA LYS A 219 -67.63 -7.86 -31.86
C LYS A 219 -67.04 -7.88 -30.42
N SER A 220 -66.84 -6.84 -29.60
CA SER A 220 -67.41 -5.49 -29.43
C SER A 220 -66.46 -4.66 -28.52
N LYS A 221 -66.50 -3.32 -28.68
CA LYS A 221 -66.02 -2.31 -27.73
C LYS A 221 -66.76 -2.39 -26.37
N ARG A 222 -66.08 -2.01 -25.27
CA ARG A 222 -66.55 -1.15 -24.14
C ARG A 222 -65.37 -0.91 -23.20
N LEU A 223 -64.82 0.31 -23.19
CA LEU A 223 -65.09 1.45 -22.30
C LEU A 223 -64.39 1.35 -20.93
N ARG A 224 -63.51 2.33 -20.68
CA ARG A 224 -62.96 2.72 -19.38
C ARG A 224 -64.08 3.17 -18.43
N THR A 225 -63.84 3.00 -17.13
CA THR A 225 -63.90 4.09 -16.13
C THR A 225 -63.25 3.61 -14.83
N ASP A 226 -62.39 4.49 -14.31
CA ASP A 226 -61.94 4.76 -12.94
C ASP A 226 -61.47 3.62 -12.01
#